data_AF-A0A1A8E9L4-F1
#
_entry.id   AF-A0A1A8E9L4-F1
#
_cell.length_a   1.000
_cell.length_b   1.000
_cell.length_c   1.000
_cell.angle_alpha   90.00
_cell.angle_beta   90.00
_cell.angle_gamma   90.00
#
_symmetry.space_group_name_H-M   'P 1'
#
loop_
_entity.id
_entity.type
_entity.pdbx_description
1 polymer ?
#
loop_
_entity_poly.entity_id
_entity_poly.type
_entity_poly.pdbx_seq_one_letter_code
_entity_poly.pdbx_strand_id
1 'polypeptide(L)' 'GTGLSLRQAYELVLESRPFIRPNAGFWRQLMNYEKLLFTRNTMQMVRTSAGVLPEVIQEPEETGAAVYCVNV' A
#
# COMPACT_ATOMS: atom_id res chain seq x y z
N GLY A 1 4.64 13.00 4.80
CA GLY A 1 4.87 12.58 6.19
C GLY A 1 5.93 11.50 6.20
N THR A 2 6.89 11.56 7.12
CA THR A 2 7.94 10.54 7.25
C THR A 2 7.35 9.29 7.90
N GLY A 3 7.13 8.24 7.11
CA GLY A 3 6.60 6.95 7.56
C GLY A 3 6.65 5.94 6.41
N LEU A 4 6.67 4.65 6.74
CA LEU A 4 6.67 3.58 5.74
C LEU A 4 5.28 3.41 5.13
N SER A 5 5.23 3.06 3.84
CA SER A 5 4.00 2.58 3.23
C SER A 5 3.57 1.24 3.85
N LEU A 6 2.31 0.86 3.65
CA LEU A 6 1.81 -0.44 4.11
C LEU A 6 2.62 -1.59 3.52
N ARG A 7 2.98 -1.50 2.23
CA ARG A 7 3.86 -2.46 1.57
C ARG A 7 5.21 -2.58 2.30
N GLN A 8 5.90 -1.47 2.49
CA GLN A 8 7.23 -1.46 3.13
C GLN A 8 7.17 -2.00 4.55
N ALA A 9 6.17 -1.58 5.33
CA ALA A 9 5.97 -2.08 6.69
C ALA A 9 5.69 -3.59 6.70
N TYR A 10 4.88 -4.10 5.78
CA TYR A 10 4.58 -5.53 5.68
C TYR A 10 5.82 -6.34 5.28
N GLU A 11 6.61 -5.87 4.31
CA GLU A 11 7.87 -6.52 3.90
C GLU A 11 8.84 -6.65 5.08
N LEU A 12 9.04 -5.60 5.88
CA LEU A 12 9.90 -5.65 7.08
C LEU A 12 9.41 -6.65 8.14
N VAL A 13 8.09 -6.72 8.37
CA VAL A 13 7.54 -7.70 9.32
C VAL A 13 7.69 -9.12 8.78
N LEU A 14 7.54 -9.31 7.47
CA LEU A 14 7.70 -10.62 6.82
C LEU A 14 9.14 -11.12 6.91
N GLU A 15 10.13 -10.24 6.73
CA GLU A 15 11.56 -10.55 6.92
C GLU A 15 11.85 -11.03 8.35
N SER A 16 11.26 -10.37 9.35
CA SER A 16 11.45 -10.71 10.75
C SER A 16 10.67 -11.96 11.20
N ARG A 17 9.50 -12.18 10.60
CA ARG A 17 8.61 -13.31 10.89
C ARG A 17 8.04 -13.88 9.60
N PRO A 18 8.71 -14.89 9.04
CA PRO A 18 8.18 -15.63 7.91
C PRO A 18 6.80 -16.20 8.24
N PHE A 19 5.91 -16.25 7.24
CA PHE A 19 4.55 -16.82 7.33
C PHE A 19 3.52 -16.00 8.13
N ILE A 20 3.72 -14.71 8.35
CA ILE A 20 2.62 -13.84 8.79
C ILE A 20 1.44 -13.92 7.82
N ARG A 21 0.22 -14.06 8.37
CA ARG A 21 -1.02 -14.05 7.60
C ARG A 21 -2.07 -13.21 8.29
N PRO A 22 -2.11 -11.90 8.01
CA PRO A 22 -3.22 -11.09 8.47
C PRO A 22 -4.52 -11.54 7.80
N ASN A 23 -5.63 -11.48 8.55
CA ASN A 23 -6.94 -11.80 7.98
C ASN A 23 -7.43 -10.66 7.06
N ALA A 24 -8.41 -10.95 6.20
CA ALA A 24 -8.92 -9.98 5.22
C ALA A 24 -9.49 -8.71 5.87
N GLY A 25 -10.11 -8.81 7.05
CA GLY A 25 -10.60 -7.65 7.79
C GLY A 25 -9.46 -6.73 8.24
N PHE A 26 -8.38 -7.32 8.75
CA PHE A 26 -7.19 -6.59 9.16
C PHE A 26 -6.50 -5.90 7.97
N TRP A 27 -6.37 -6.59 6.84
CA TRP A 27 -5.85 -5.98 5.61
C TRP A 27 -6.63 -4.75 5.17
N ARG A 28 -7.96 -4.82 5.19
CA ARG A 28 -8.82 -3.67 4.86
C ARG A 28 -8.60 -2.50 5.82
N GLN A 29 -8.44 -2.79 7.11
CA GLN A 29 -8.16 -1.76 8.12
C GLN A 29 -6.79 -1.10 7.88
N LEU A 30 -5.76 -1.89 7.59
CA LEU A 30 -4.42 -1.38 7.26
C LEU A 30 -4.42 -0.51 6.00
N MET A 31 -5.13 -0.91 4.94
CA MET A 31 -5.27 -0.11 3.73
C MET A 31 -5.99 1.21 4.02
N ASN A 32 -7.10 1.18 4.76
CA ASN A 32 -7.80 2.41 5.15
C ASN A 32 -6.87 3.34 5.96
N TYR A 33 -6.07 2.79 6.87
CA TYR A 33 -5.13 3.55 7.67
C TYR A 33 -4.02 4.18 6.82
N GLU A 34 -3.44 3.43 5.88
CA GLU A 34 -2.47 3.96 4.91
C GLU A 34 -3.05 5.10 4.08
N LYS A 35 -4.30 4.95 3.61
CA LYS A 35 -5.00 5.99 2.85
C LYS A 35 -5.21 7.26 3.68
N LEU A 36 -5.46 7.14 4.98
CA LEU A 36 -5.56 8.28 5.89
C LEU A 36 -4.20 8.98 6.10
N LEU A 37 -3.11 8.21 6.18
CA LEU A 37 -1.76 8.76 6.42
C LEU A 37 -1.10 9.37 5.19
N PHE A 38 -1.27 8.74 4.02
CA PHE A 38 -0.53 9.07 2.80
C PHE A 38 -1.42 9.47 1.63
N THR A 39 -2.75 9.51 1.81
CA THR A 39 -3.73 9.83 0.75
C THR A 39 -3.68 8.86 -0.44
N ARG A 40 -2.94 7.75 -0.32
CA ARG A 40 -2.80 6.69 -1.33
C ARG A 40 -2.72 5.33 -0.68
N ASN A 41 -2.91 4.29 -1.50
CA ASN A 41 -2.67 2.92 -1.10
C ASN A 41 -1.55 2.32 -1.94
N THR A 42 -0.73 1.48 -1.32
CA THR A 42 0.30 0.68 -2.01
C THR A 42 -0.10 -0.78 -2.12
N MET A 43 -1.20 -1.18 -1.49
CA MET A 43 -1.76 -2.53 -1.53
C MET A 43 -3.27 -2.51 -1.69
N GLN A 44 -3.83 -3.55 -2.31
CA GLN A 44 -5.27 -3.77 -2.47
C GLN A 44 -5.65 -5.23 -2.22
N MET A 45 -6.92 -5.50 -1.93
CA MET A 45 -7.44 -6.88 -1.86
C MET A 45 -7.97 -7.30 -3.24
N VAL A 46 -7.45 -8.38 -3.81
CA VAL A 46 -7.83 -8.88 -5.13
C VAL A 46 -8.45 -10.27 -5.03
N ARG A 47 -9.50 -10.50 -5.83
CA ARG A 47 -10.10 -11.83 -6.00
C ARG A 47 -9.23 -12.67 -6.91
N THR A 48 -8.72 -13.76 -6.38
CA THR A 48 -7.94 -14.78 -7.10
C THR A 48 -8.67 -16.11 -7.05
N SER A 49 -8.22 -17.09 -7.82
CA SER A 49 -8.69 -18.48 -7.72
C SER A 49 -8.46 -19.09 -6.33
N ALA A 50 -7.50 -18.57 -5.56
CA ALA A 50 -7.19 -18.98 -4.20
C ALA A 50 -7.94 -18.18 -3.12
N GLY A 51 -8.88 -17.31 -3.50
CA GLY A 51 -9.65 -16.45 -2.60
C GLY A 51 -9.25 -14.98 -2.68
N VAL A 52 -9.64 -14.20 -1.66
CA VAL A 52 -9.39 -12.74 -1.61
C VAL A 52 -8.08 -12.48 -0.89
N LEU A 53 -7.06 -12.03 -1.62
CA LEU A 53 -5.68 -11.90 -1.15
C LEU A 53 -5.16 -10.46 -1.31
N PRO A 54 -4.25 -10.01 -0.44
CA PRO A 54 -3.57 -8.73 -0.62
C PRO A 54 -2.61 -8.79 -1.81
N GLU A 55 -2.60 -7.75 -2.63
CA GLU A 55 -1.71 -7.57 -3.78
C GLU A 55 -1.12 -6.15 -3.77
N VAL A 56 0.09 -6.00 -4.29
CA VAL A 56 0.75 -4.70 -4.45
C VAL A 56 0.12 -3.96 -5.63
N ILE A 57 -0.20 -2.68 -5.42
CA ILE A 57 -0.64 -1.80 -6.51
C ILE A 57 0.62 -1.32 -7.24
N GLN A 58 0.68 -1.50 -8.56
CA GLN A 58 1.69 -0.85 -9.38
C GLN A 58 1.49 0.66 -9.25
N GLU A 59 2.50 1.37 -8.74
CA GLU A 59 2.44 2.83 -8.72
C GLU A 59 2.25 3.27 -10.18
N PRO A 60 1.27 4.14 -10.49
CA PRO A 60 1.22 4.75 -11.80
C PRO A 60 2.57 5.43 -11.98
N GLU A 61 3.31 5.03 -13.00
CA GLU A 61 4.58 5.63 -13.33
C GLU A 61 4.33 7.14 -13.36
N GLU A 62 4.92 7.88 -12.43
CA GLU A 62 4.87 9.34 -12.45
C GLU A 62 5.64 9.76 -13.70
N THR A 63 4.95 9.68 -14.84
CA THR A 63 5.37 10.32 -16.07
C THR A 63 5.36 11.78 -15.69
N GLY A 64 6.55 12.37 -15.56
CA GLY A 64 6.81 13.66 -14.96
C GLY A 64 6.00 14.79 -15.58
N ALA A 65 4.73 14.91 -15.20
CA ALA A 65 3.88 16.06 -15.42
C ALA A 65 4.14 17.04 -14.26
N ALA A 66 5.38 17.52 -14.28
CA ALA A 66 5.78 18.86 -13.92
C ALA A 66 4.82 19.65 -13.02
N VAL A 67 5.26 19.84 -11.77
CA VAL A 67 4.87 20.97 -10.95
C VAL A 67 5.49 22.23 -11.59
N TYR A 68 4.86 22.76 -12.63
CA TYR A 68 4.93 24.19 -12.94
C TYR A 68 3.53 24.78 -12.83
N CYS A 69 3.15 25.20 -11.64
CA CYS A 69 2.24 26.32 -11.50
C CYS A 69 3.07 27.44 -10.90
N VAL A 70 3.44 28.37 -11.78
CA VAL A 70 4.23 29.57 -11.54
C VAL A 70 3.56 30.40 -10.45
N ASN A 71 4.35 30.82 -9.45
CA ASN A 71 4.03 32.03 -8.68
C ASN A 71 4.32 33.23 -9.59
N VAL A 72 3.27 33.88 -10.09
CA VAL A 72 3.21 35.34 -10.28
C VAL A 72 1.77 35.82 -10.19
#